data_AF-A0A2T0RG38-F1
#
_entry.id   AF-A0A2T0RG38-F1
#
_cell.length_a   1.000
_cell.length_b   1.000
_cell.length_c   1.000
_cell.angle_alpha   90.00
_cell.angle_beta   90.00
_cell.angle_gamma   90.00
#
_symmetry.space_group_name_H-M   'P 1'
#
loop_
_entity.id
_entity.type
_entity.pdbx_description
1 polymer ?
#
loop_
_entity_poly.entity_id
_entity_poly.type
_entity_poly.pdbx_seq_one_letter_code
_entity_poly.pdbx_strand_id
1 'polypeptide(L)' 'MAMRIFLVTLAVAGVLVTAAGTLMSIGVLILVGAGLFVVALVMGALAAPRTRRGR' A
#
# COMPACT_ATOMS: atom_id res chain seq x y z
N MET A 1 -16.77 2.67 3.76
CA MET A 1 -15.95 2.09 4.85
C MET A 1 -15.06 0.95 4.38
N ALA A 2 -15.58 -0.09 3.71
CA ALA A 2 -14.82 -1.26 3.26
C ALA A 2 -13.57 -0.93 2.40
N MET A 3 -13.70 -0.03 1.42
CA MET A 3 -12.58 0.35 0.54
C MET A 3 -11.40 0.99 1.29
N ARG A 4 -11.68 1.78 2.33
CA ARG A 4 -10.66 2.46 3.12
C ARG A 4 -9.92 1.47 4.03
N ILE A 5 -10.64 0.49 4.60
CA ILE A 5 -10.07 -0.59 5.39
C ILE A 5 -9.17 -1.46 4.53
N PHE A 6 -9.60 -1.80 3.30
CA PHE A 6 -8.81 -2.57 2.34
C PHE A 6 -7.47 -1.89 1.99
N LEU A 7 -7.48 -0.57 1.76
CA LEU A 7 -6.24 0.19 1.51
C LEU A 7 -5.29 0.18 2.70
N VAL A 8 -5.84 0.30 3.92
CA VAL A 8 -5.05 0.30 5.16
C VAL A 8 -4.45 -1.09 5.40
N THR A 9 -5.22 -2.17 5.26
CA THR A 9 -4.69 -3.54 5.42
C THR A 9 -3.65 -3.87 4.36
N LEU A 10 -3.84 -3.43 3.12
CA LEU A 10 -2.86 -3.62 2.05
C LEU A 10 -1.55 -2.87 2.34
N ALA A 11 -1.63 -1.62 2.82
CA ALA A 11 -0.47 -0.83 3.20
C ALA A 11 0.28 -1.47 4.38
N VAL A 12 -0.44 -1.91 5.41
CA VAL A 12 0.14 -2.59 6.59
C VAL A 12 0.82 -3.90 6.18
N ALA A 13 0.18 -4.70 5.33
CA ALA A 13 0.76 -5.93 4.81
C ALA A 13 2.04 -5.66 4.01
N GLY A 14 2.05 -4.65 3.14
CA GLY A 14 3.23 -4.24 2.38
C GLY A 14 4.40 -3.84 3.29
N VAL A 15 4.13 -3.07 4.35
CA VAL A 15 5.15 -2.68 5.34
C VAL A 15 5.70 -3.91 6.09
N LEU A 16 4.82 -4.81 6.53
CA LEU A 16 5.24 -6.03 7.25
C LEU A 16 6.10 -6.95 6.37
N VAL A 17 5.73 -7.14 5.11
CA VAL A 17 6.50 -7.96 4.15
C VAL A 17 7.85 -7.31 3.86
N THR A 18 7.90 -5.98 3.71
CA THR A 18 9.16 -5.25 3.52
C THR A 18 10.07 -5.40 4.75
N ALA A 19 9.52 -5.24 5.95
CA ALA A 19 10.27 -5.37 7.21
C ALA A 19 10.78 -6.80 7.44
N ALA A 20 9.98 -7.82 7.10
CA ALA A 20 10.41 -9.21 7.14
C ALA A 20 11.54 -9.47 6.12
N GLY A 21 11.41 -8.91 4.91
CA GLY A 21 12.43 -9.01 3.86
C GLY A 21 13.76 -8.36 4.23
N THR A 22 13.72 -7.19 4.88
CA THR A 22 14.94 -6.52 5.37
C THR A 22 15.60 -7.30 6.52
N LEU A 23 14.82 -7.82 7.47
CA LEU A 23 15.32 -8.66 8.56
C LEU A 23 16.02 -9.92 8.05
N MET A 24 15.45 -10.57 7.03
CA MET A 24 16.00 -11.80 6.46
C MET A 24 17.07 -11.56 5.37
N SER A 25 17.36 -10.30 5.01
CA SER A 25 18.22 -9.94 3.86
C SER A 25 17.79 -10.58 2.53
N ILE A 26 16.49 -10.84 2.37
CA ILE A 26 15.92 -11.40 1.15
C ILE A 26 15.43 -10.25 0.27
N GLY A 27 16.25 -9.86 -0.71
CA GLY A 27 15.96 -8.75 -1.63
C GLY A 27 14.61 -8.86 -2.35
N VAL A 28 14.17 -10.07 -2.66
CA VAL A 28 12.88 -10.33 -3.31
C VAL A 28 11.70 -9.92 -2.42
N LEU A 29 11.76 -10.18 -1.11
CA LEU A 29 10.70 -9.81 -0.18
C LEU A 29 10.60 -8.29 0.00
N ILE A 30 11.74 -7.59 -0.03
CA ILE A 30 11.80 -6.12 -0.01
C ILE A 30 11.11 -5.55 -1.25
N LEU A 31 11.40 -6.10 -2.45
CA LEU A 31 10.76 -5.68 -3.70
C LEU A 31 9.24 -5.93 -3.70
N VAL A 32 8.81 -7.09 -3.19
CA VAL A 32 7.38 -7.43 -3.09
C VAL A 32 6.65 -6.48 -2.13
N GLY A 33 7.22 -6.23 -0.95
CA GLY A 33 6.64 -5.33 0.03
C GLY A 33 6.58 -3.87 -0.45
N ALA A 34 7.65 -3.40 -1.11
CA ALA A 34 7.66 -2.09 -1.76
C ALA A 34 6.61 -1.98 -2.87
N GLY A 35 6.44 -3.04 -3.69
CA GLY A 35 5.40 -3.11 -4.72
C GLY A 35 3.98 -3.00 -4.15
N LEU A 36 3.68 -3.74 -3.08
CA LEU A 36 2.40 -3.66 -2.38
C LEU A 36 2.14 -2.26 -1.82
N PHE A 37 3.16 -1.60 -1.29
CA PHE A 37 3.06 -0.23 -0.78
C PHE A 37 2.74 0.77 -1.90
N VAL A 38 3.41 0.66 -3.05
CA VAL A 38 3.14 1.49 -4.23
C VAL A 38 1.71 1.29 -4.73
N VAL A 39 1.23 0.03 -4.82
CA VAL A 39 -0.15 -0.26 -5.23
C VAL A 39 -1.16 0.35 -4.25
N ALA A 40 -0.91 0.25 -2.94
CA ALA A 40 -1.75 0.88 -1.92
C ALA A 40 -1.78 2.40 -2.04
N LEU A 41 -0.66 3.04 -2.36
CA LEU A 41 -0.60 4.49 -2.62
C LEU A 41 -1.35 4.88 -3.89
N VAL A 42 -1.18 4.14 -4.99
CA VAL A 42 -1.88 4.41 -6.26
C VAL A 42 -3.38 4.24 -6.09
N MET A 43 -3.80 3.13 -5.50
CA MET A 43 -5.21 2.89 -5.18
C MET A 43 -5.75 3.91 -4.18
N GLY A 44 -4.96 4.34 -3.19
CA GLY A 44 -5.32 5.38 -2.25
C GLY A 44 -5.45 6.77 -2.88
N ALA A 45 -4.61 7.09 -3.86
CA ALA A 45 -4.68 8.32 -4.64
C ALA A 45 -5.87 8.31 -5.62
N LEU A 46 -6.18 7.16 -6.21
CA LEU A 46 -7.37 6.97 -7.07
C LEU A 46 -8.67 6.95 -6.26
N ALA A 47 -8.62 6.41 -5.04
CA ALA A 47 -9.72 6.40 -4.08
C ALA A 47 -9.84 7.72 -3.31
N ALA A 48 -8.82 8.59 -3.36
CA ALA A 48 -8.92 9.95 -2.85
C ALA A 48 -10.04 10.60 -3.66
N PRO A 49 -11.15 10.95 -2.98
CA PRO A 49 -12.36 11.32 -3.67
C PRO A 49 -12.07 12.54 -4.54
N ARG A 50 -12.66 12.56 -5.73
CA ARG A 50 -12.73 13.74 -6.62
C ARG A 50 -13.52 14.89 -5.97
N THR A 51 -13.35 15.16 -4.68
CA THR A 51 -13.94 16.25 -3.89
C THR A 51 -13.30 17.61 -4.22
N ARG A 52 -13.01 17.89 -5.50
CA ARG A 52 -12.57 19.20 -5.97
C ARG A 52 -13.05 19.54 -7.39
N ARG A 53 -14.34 19.36 -7.68
CA ARG A 53 -15.12 20.12 -8.68
C ARG A 53 -16.56 19.59 -8.59
N GLY A 54 -17.49 20.19 -7.86
CA GLY A 54 -17.52 21.58 -7.45
C GLY A 54 -17.73 22.51 -8.65
N ARG A 55 -18.63 22.12 -9.56
CA ARG A 55 -19.47 23.01 -10.37
C ARG A 55 -20.83 22.35 -10.50
#